data_AF-A0A1D2MAM5-F1
#
_entry.id   AF-A0A1D2MAM5-F1
#
_cell.length_a   1.000
_cell.length_b   1.000
_cell.length_c   1.000
_cell.angle_alpha   90.00
_cell.angle_beta   90.00
_cell.angle_gamma   90.00
#
_symmetry.space_group_name_H-M   'P 1'
#
loop_
_entity.id
_entity.type
_entity.pdbx_description
1 polymer ?
#
loop_
_entity_poly.entity_id
_entity_poly.type
_entity_poly.pdbx_seq_one_letter_code
_entity_poly.pdbx_strand_id
1 'polypeptide(L)'
;MSDLIVNQTAIHASGYSWNDIRCCYHVIERVEQPLENYDMNADSVIRYSSECHPIHNSKQRITEEFIRVYCTSTTVPLFDDVVYRELFAFPQIDKQALRRISSSKEKSQSSAIGSPPNVVIIGIDTNSRLNSRRRFKKTVDALKEMGAIEMFGYTKVGENTFPNTVAFLTGMDTKEMQPLCFLSDEDPQDDCPYVWKDFAIAGYLTATVEDVPYATGFNYLKTGFLRKPCDFYLRPFLLGVMMQPREHVWFAKCVGRYYIEELLLKYMRDMLEVGSNSSTPVFIHTWFTLMTHHCINSARFRDKFISNFLETVNKTNTLLVFMSDHGDRYEKHRWAGMKISYQPCGYTCHLSLGKSSPVGTNLSKRIHED
;
A
#
# COMPACT_ATOMS: atom_id res chain seq x y z
N MET A 1 18.06 -5.06 0.28
CA MET A 1 18.51 -6.26 1.00
C MET A 1 18.23 -6.05 2.47
N SER A 2 17.56 -7.01 3.09
CA SER A 2 17.04 -6.86 4.45
C SER A 2 17.56 -7.97 5.34
N ASP A 3 17.89 -7.61 6.58
CA ASP A 3 18.38 -8.56 7.58
C ASP A 3 17.21 -8.96 8.51
N LEU A 4 16.98 -10.27 8.63
CA LEU A 4 16.15 -10.85 9.68
C LEU A 4 16.99 -10.97 10.95
N ILE A 5 16.57 -10.27 12.00
CA ILE A 5 17.28 -10.25 13.28
C ILE A 5 16.44 -10.99 14.33
N VAL A 6 17.04 -12.02 14.92
CA VAL A 6 16.49 -12.77 16.03
C VAL A 6 16.79 -12.04 17.34
N ASN A 7 15.74 -11.69 18.07
CA ASN A 7 15.86 -11.09 19.39
C ASN A 7 16.08 -12.17 20.45
N GLN A 8 17.34 -12.41 20.82
CA GLN A 8 17.70 -13.40 21.84
C GLN A 8 17.08 -13.09 23.21
N THR A 9 16.95 -11.82 23.58
CA THR A 9 16.29 -11.42 24.83
C THR A 9 14.83 -11.85 24.84
N ALA A 10 14.12 -11.74 23.71
CA ALA A 10 12.74 -12.19 23.58
C ALA A 10 12.61 -13.72 23.66
N ILE A 11 13.58 -14.46 23.12
CA ILE A 11 13.63 -15.93 23.23
C ILE A 11 13.77 -16.34 24.70
N HIS A 12 14.73 -15.76 25.41
CA HIS A 12 14.95 -16.02 26.84
C HIS A 12 13.74 -15.64 27.70
N ALA A 13 13.11 -14.48 27.42
CA ALA A 13 11.90 -14.06 28.11
C ALA A 13 10.70 -15.01 27.87
N SER A 14 10.72 -15.76 26.77
CA SER A 14 9.71 -16.76 26.43
C SER A 14 10.01 -18.15 27.02
N GLY A 15 11.08 -18.31 27.81
CA GLY A 15 11.44 -19.56 28.47
C GLY A 15 12.30 -20.51 27.63
N TYR A 16 12.82 -20.06 26.48
CA TYR A 16 13.68 -20.85 25.61
C TYR A 16 15.10 -20.26 25.54
N SER A 17 16.08 -21.04 25.10
CA SER A 17 17.35 -20.56 24.56
C SER A 17 17.41 -20.76 23.05
N TRP A 18 18.39 -20.15 22.37
CA TRP A 18 18.58 -20.36 20.93
C TRP A 18 18.79 -21.83 20.55
N ASN A 19 19.40 -22.62 21.44
CA ASN A 19 19.63 -24.05 21.20
C ASN A 19 18.39 -24.92 21.47
N ASP A 20 17.40 -24.38 22.19
CA ASP A 20 16.14 -25.06 22.50
C ASP A 20 15.10 -24.92 21.39
N ILE A 21 15.45 -24.22 20.30
CA ILE A 21 14.56 -23.95 19.18
C ILE A 21 15.26 -24.20 17.84
N ARG A 22 14.49 -24.71 16.87
CA ARG A 22 14.90 -24.81 15.47
C ARG A 22 14.03 -23.86 14.67
N CYS A 23 14.65 -22.82 14.10
CA CYS A 23 13.99 -21.82 13.27
C CYS A 23 14.32 -22.01 11.79
N CYS A 24 13.32 -21.85 10.93
CA CYS A 24 13.48 -21.80 9.49
C CYS A 24 12.42 -20.86 8.89
N TYR A 25 12.52 -20.55 7.59
CA TYR A 25 11.50 -19.78 6.89
C TYR A 25 11.10 -20.43 5.57
N HIS A 26 9.83 -20.27 5.23
CA HIS A 26 9.31 -20.56 3.90
C HIS A 26 9.11 -19.26 3.12
N VAL A 27 9.40 -19.30 1.83
CA VAL A 27 9.10 -18.20 0.91
C VAL A 27 7.62 -18.22 0.58
N ILE A 28 6.99 -17.05 0.47
CA ILE A 28 5.61 -16.91 -0.01
C ILE A 28 5.67 -16.60 -1.50
N GLU A 29 5.21 -17.55 -2.32
CA GLU A 29 5.26 -17.44 -3.76
C GLU A 29 3.85 -17.25 -4.34
N ARG A 30 3.70 -16.27 -5.22
CA ARG A 30 2.51 -16.14 -6.06
C ARG A 30 2.50 -17.28 -7.09
N VAL A 31 1.38 -17.97 -7.24
CA VAL A 31 1.23 -19.02 -8.25
C VAL A 31 0.59 -18.42 -9.48
N GLU A 32 1.36 -18.27 -10.55
CA GLU A 32 0.84 -17.73 -11.81
C GLU A 32 0.13 -18.83 -12.62
N GLN A 33 -1.04 -18.51 -13.16
CA GLN A 33 -1.77 -19.37 -14.08
C GLN A 33 -1.48 -18.97 -15.54
N PRO A 34 -1.44 -19.92 -16.49
CA PRO A 34 -1.23 -19.64 -17.91
C PRO A 34 -2.45 -18.95 -18.54
N LEU A 35 -2.23 -18.14 -19.59
CA LEU A 35 -3.31 -17.40 -20.28
C LEU A 35 -4.32 -18.35 -20.94
N GLU A 36 -3.87 -19.54 -21.33
CA GLU A 36 -4.68 -20.55 -21.99
C GLU A 36 -5.61 -21.31 -21.02
N ASN A 37 -5.34 -21.24 -19.72
CA ASN A 37 -6.07 -22.00 -18.71
C ASN A 37 -5.95 -21.34 -17.32
N TYR A 38 -6.75 -20.29 -17.11
CA TYR A 38 -6.88 -19.63 -15.82
C TYR A 38 -8.33 -19.63 -15.32
N ASP A 39 -8.51 -19.42 -14.02
CA ASP A 39 -9.80 -19.25 -13.37
C ASP A 39 -9.91 -17.91 -12.62
N MET A 40 -11.09 -17.62 -12.05
CA MET A 40 -11.32 -16.40 -11.27
C MET A 40 -10.43 -16.28 -10.01
N ASN A 41 -9.77 -17.35 -9.59
CA ASN A 41 -8.87 -17.34 -8.44
C ASN A 41 -7.41 -17.11 -8.84
N ALA A 42 -7.11 -16.82 -10.12
CA ALA A 42 -5.73 -16.76 -10.60
C ALA A 42 -4.82 -15.80 -9.82
N ASP A 43 -5.38 -14.71 -9.27
CA ASP A 43 -4.65 -13.77 -8.42
C ASP A 43 -4.81 -14.01 -6.91
N SER A 44 -5.45 -15.11 -6.52
CA SER A 44 -5.73 -15.49 -5.13
C SER A 44 -5.00 -16.77 -4.70
N VAL A 45 -4.12 -17.31 -5.55
CA VAL A 45 -3.35 -18.52 -5.24
C VAL A 45 -1.91 -18.16 -4.86
N ILE A 46 -1.51 -18.62 -3.67
CA ILE A 46 -0.13 -18.62 -3.22
C ILE A 46 0.29 -20.02 -2.79
N ARG A 47 1.60 -20.23 -2.73
CA ARG A 47 2.19 -21.41 -2.10
C ARG A 47 3.36 -21.01 -1.21
N TYR A 48 3.66 -21.85 -0.23
CA TYR A 48 4.92 -21.78 0.50
C TYR A 48 5.97 -22.60 -0.25
N SER A 49 7.23 -22.17 -0.22
CA SER A 49 8.36 -22.97 -0.73
C SER A 49 8.34 -24.38 -0.11
N SER A 50 8.68 -25.41 -0.89
CA SER A 50 8.69 -26.80 -0.37
C SER A 50 9.77 -27.02 0.69
N GLU A 51 10.92 -26.37 0.52
CA GLU A 51 12.01 -26.38 1.49
C GLU A 51 11.80 -25.27 2.53
N CYS A 52 12.08 -25.58 3.80
CA CYS A 52 12.18 -24.59 4.86
C CYS A 52 13.65 -24.19 5.01
N HIS A 53 13.98 -22.94 4.67
CA HIS A 53 15.33 -22.44 4.71
C HIS A 53 15.76 -22.20 6.16
N PRO A 54 16.80 -22.91 6.66
CA PRO A 54 17.20 -22.81 8.06
C PRO A 54 17.72 -21.42 8.43
N ILE A 55 17.38 -20.96 9.63
CA ILE A 55 17.91 -19.72 10.21
C ILE A 55 19.01 -20.11 11.19
N HIS A 56 20.26 -20.00 10.76
CA HIS A 56 21.41 -20.46 11.54
C HIS A 56 21.93 -19.42 12.54
N ASN A 57 21.80 -18.14 12.18
CA ASN A 57 22.41 -17.04 12.92
C ASN A 57 21.33 -16.12 13.50
N SER A 58 21.69 -15.40 14.55
CA SER A 58 20.85 -14.32 15.10
C SER A 58 20.60 -13.18 14.10
N LYS A 59 21.39 -13.13 13.02
CA LYS A 59 21.23 -12.22 11.91
C LYS A 59 21.34 -12.99 10.60
N GLN A 60 20.23 -13.12 9.89
CA GLN A 60 20.14 -13.83 8.62
C GLN A 60 19.81 -12.84 7.50
N ARG A 61 20.58 -12.88 6.42
CA ARG A 61 20.27 -12.10 5.22
C ARG A 61 19.13 -12.76 4.47
N ILE A 62 18.10 -11.97 4.13
CA ILE A 62 16.94 -12.41 3.36
C ILE A 62 16.97 -11.75 1.99
N THR A 63 16.82 -12.58 0.96
CA THR A 63 16.77 -12.14 -0.45
C THR A 63 15.37 -12.14 -1.02
N GLU A 64 14.44 -12.76 -0.32
CA GLU A 64 13.05 -12.91 -0.73
C GLU A 64 12.20 -11.73 -0.26
N GLU A 65 11.15 -11.43 -1.04
CA GLU A 65 10.24 -10.33 -0.73
C GLU A 65 9.34 -10.66 0.46
N PHE A 66 8.83 -11.89 0.51
CA PHE A 66 7.84 -12.33 1.49
C PHE A 66 8.23 -13.69 2.07
N ILE A 67 8.32 -13.77 3.38
CA ILE A 67 8.65 -15.01 4.08
C ILE A 67 7.71 -15.26 5.26
N ARG A 68 7.53 -16.54 5.60
CA ARG A 68 6.93 -16.99 6.84
C ARG A 68 8.01 -17.67 7.68
N VAL A 69 8.38 -17.05 8.79
CA VAL A 69 9.29 -17.64 9.78
C VAL A 69 8.51 -18.56 10.71
N TYR A 70 9.11 -19.68 11.04
CA TYR A 70 8.55 -20.70 11.90
C TYR A 70 9.66 -21.29 12.77
N CYS A 71 9.43 -21.34 14.08
CA CYS A 71 10.34 -21.96 15.03
C CYS A 71 9.62 -23.02 15.86
N THR A 72 10.27 -24.17 16.04
CA THR A 72 9.80 -25.29 16.86
C THR A 72 10.73 -25.55 18.02
N SER A 73 10.20 -26.00 19.15
CA SER A 73 11.02 -26.47 20.27
C SER A 73 11.76 -27.75 19.91
N THR A 74 13.00 -27.87 20.38
CA THR A 74 13.84 -29.08 20.28
C THR A 74 13.88 -29.85 21.60
N THR A 75 13.11 -29.40 22.61
CA THR A 75 13.14 -29.93 23.98
C THR A 75 11.88 -30.71 24.33
N VAL A 76 12.03 -31.79 25.10
CA VAL A 76 10.94 -32.62 25.62
C VAL A 76 10.35 -31.98 26.89
N PRO A 77 9.01 -31.96 27.10
CA PRO A 77 7.96 -32.66 26.36
C PRO A 77 7.41 -31.92 25.13
N LEU A 78 7.83 -30.68 24.90
CA LEU A 78 7.33 -29.81 23.83
C LEU A 78 8.05 -30.03 22.49
N PHE A 79 8.54 -31.25 22.22
CA PHE A 79 9.36 -31.49 21.04
C PHE A 79 8.52 -31.28 19.78
N ASP A 80 9.05 -30.51 18.82
CA ASP A 80 8.38 -30.06 17.59
C ASP A 80 7.17 -29.11 17.78
N ASP A 81 6.84 -28.70 19.01
CA ASP A 81 5.79 -27.71 19.24
C ASP A 81 6.16 -26.34 18.66
N VAL A 82 5.18 -25.65 18.09
CA VAL A 82 5.35 -24.31 17.49
C VAL A 82 5.49 -23.28 18.59
N VAL A 83 6.68 -22.69 18.70
CA VAL A 83 6.96 -21.66 19.71
C VAL A 83 6.91 -20.25 19.14
N TYR A 84 7.10 -20.11 17.82
CA TYR A 84 7.03 -18.83 17.14
C TYR A 84 6.64 -18.99 15.67
N ARG A 85 5.80 -18.07 15.20
CA ARG A 85 5.42 -17.97 13.79
C ARG A 85 5.06 -16.53 13.47
N GLU A 86 5.72 -15.96 12.47
CA GLU A 86 5.44 -14.60 12.00
C GLU A 86 5.74 -14.50 10.50
N LEU A 87 5.08 -13.57 9.83
CA LEU A 87 5.27 -13.29 8.42
C LEU A 87 5.99 -11.96 8.28
N PHE A 88 6.96 -11.89 7.37
CA PHE A 88 7.75 -10.69 7.11
C PHE A 88 7.65 -10.30 5.64
N ALA A 89 7.55 -8.99 5.42
CA ALA A 89 7.58 -8.37 4.10
C ALA A 89 8.80 -7.43 4.00
N PHE A 90 9.61 -7.65 2.98
CA PHE A 90 10.84 -6.92 2.69
C PHE A 90 10.81 -6.49 1.22
N PRO A 91 10.70 -5.21 0.89
CA PRO A 91 10.69 -4.82 -0.52
C PRO A 91 12.03 -5.15 -1.17
N GLN A 92 12.01 -5.95 -2.24
CA GLN A 92 13.19 -6.29 -3.03
C GLN A 92 12.96 -5.92 -4.50
N ILE A 93 13.93 -5.24 -5.11
CA ILE A 93 13.87 -4.92 -6.53
C ILE A 93 14.25 -6.18 -7.31
N ASP A 94 13.32 -6.70 -8.12
CA ASP A 94 13.61 -7.87 -8.95
C ASP A 94 14.46 -7.54 -10.19
N LYS A 95 14.92 -8.59 -10.86
CA LYS A 95 15.81 -8.46 -12.04
C LYS A 95 15.11 -7.78 -13.23
N GLN A 96 13.79 -7.92 -13.38
CA GLN A 96 13.04 -7.31 -14.48
C GLN A 96 12.91 -5.81 -14.25
N ALA A 97 12.57 -5.39 -13.03
CA ALA A 97 12.54 -3.99 -12.60
C ALA A 97 13.90 -3.32 -12.80
N LEU A 98 14.99 -3.95 -12.36
CA LEU A 98 16.35 -3.43 -12.56
C LEU A 98 16.66 -3.19 -14.05
N ARG A 99 16.37 -4.16 -14.91
CA ARG A 99 16.58 -4.03 -16.36
C ARG A 99 15.76 -2.87 -16.95
N ARG A 100 14.49 -2.77 -16.58
CA ARG A 100 13.59 -1.70 -17.02
C ARG A 100 14.12 -0.32 -16.60
N ILE A 101 14.51 -0.16 -15.34
CA ILE A 101 15.05 1.09 -14.78
C ILE A 101 16.35 1.46 -15.49
N SER A 102 17.29 0.53 -15.68
CA SER A 102 18.52 0.78 -16.42
C SER A 102 18.25 1.27 -17.85
N SER A 103 17.34 0.61 -18.58
CA SER A 103 17.00 1.01 -19.95
C SER A 103 16.34 2.40 -20.02
N SER A 104 15.54 2.77 -19.01
CA SER A 104 14.90 4.09 -18.93
C SER A 104 15.94 5.17 -18.62
N LYS A 105 16.87 4.90 -17.69
CA LYS A 105 17.98 5.81 -17.36
C LYS A 105 18.87 6.11 -18.57
N GLU A 106 19.17 5.11 -19.40
CA GLU A 106 19.94 5.30 -20.64
C GLU A 106 19.20 6.22 -21.63
N LYS A 107 17.88 6.06 -21.77
CA LYS A 107 17.07 6.92 -22.66
C LYS A 107 16.92 8.36 -22.16
N SER A 108 16.96 8.57 -20.84
CA SER A 108 16.73 9.88 -20.21
C SER A 108 18.00 10.69 -19.93
N GLN A 109 19.19 10.13 -20.17
CA GLN A 109 20.46 10.88 -20.13
C GLN A 109 20.53 12.07 -21.09
N SER A 110 19.58 12.22 -22.03
CA SER A 110 19.46 13.39 -22.91
C SER A 110 18.69 14.58 -22.31
N SER A 111 18.04 14.44 -21.14
CA SER A 111 17.25 15.52 -20.53
C SER A 111 17.92 16.05 -19.25
N ALA A 112 18.29 17.33 -19.24
CA ALA A 112 18.93 18.04 -18.12
C ALA A 112 17.99 18.32 -16.91
N ILE A 113 16.87 17.61 -16.80
CA ILE A 113 15.91 17.75 -15.70
C ILE A 113 16.32 16.75 -14.62
N GLY A 114 16.46 17.22 -13.38
CA GLY A 114 16.83 16.38 -12.24
C GLY A 114 15.89 15.18 -12.04
N SER A 115 16.29 14.24 -11.16
CA SER A 115 15.46 13.06 -10.85
C SER A 115 14.03 13.49 -10.49
N PRO A 116 13.00 12.88 -11.10
CA PRO A 116 11.63 13.25 -10.78
C PRO A 116 11.28 12.76 -9.35
N PRO A 117 10.26 13.34 -8.70
CA PRO A 117 9.93 13.00 -7.33
C PRO A 117 9.25 11.64 -7.22
N ASN A 118 9.23 11.10 -6.00
CA ASN A 118 8.33 10.02 -5.64
C ASN A 118 6.87 10.47 -5.75
N VAL A 119 5.97 9.52 -6.00
CA VAL A 119 4.53 9.74 -6.01
C VAL A 119 3.89 8.75 -5.05
N VAL A 120 3.19 9.24 -4.04
CA VAL A 120 2.56 8.40 -3.01
C VAL A 120 1.08 8.75 -2.92
N ILE A 121 0.23 7.77 -3.18
CA ILE A 121 -1.22 7.85 -3.03
C ILE A 121 -1.61 7.03 -1.80
N ILE A 122 -2.18 7.70 -0.81
CA ILE A 122 -2.78 7.09 0.39
C ILE A 122 -4.28 7.19 0.25
N GLY A 123 -4.93 6.07 -0.05
CA GLY A 123 -6.37 5.94 -0.11
C GLY A 123 -6.95 5.36 1.17
N ILE A 124 -8.07 5.92 1.62
CA ILE A 124 -8.90 5.40 2.71
C ILE A 124 -10.28 5.05 2.14
N ASP A 125 -10.71 3.81 2.28
CA ASP A 125 -12.03 3.34 1.86
C ASP A 125 -13.14 3.96 2.74
N THR A 126 -14.25 4.39 2.17
CA THR A 126 -15.45 4.79 2.95
C THR A 126 -15.16 5.91 3.95
N ASN A 127 -14.50 6.98 3.51
CA ASN A 127 -14.10 8.08 4.38
C ASN A 127 -14.43 9.46 3.80
N SER A 128 -15.49 10.07 4.32
CA SER A 128 -15.90 11.41 3.91
C SER A 128 -14.91 12.48 4.38
N ARG A 129 -14.95 13.63 3.70
CA ARG A 129 -14.25 14.85 4.10
C ARG A 129 -14.56 15.27 5.55
N LEU A 130 -15.84 15.16 5.95
CA LEU A 130 -16.26 15.48 7.32
C LEU A 130 -15.78 14.43 8.33
N ASN A 131 -15.72 13.15 7.96
CA ASN A 131 -15.15 12.13 8.83
C ASN A 131 -13.65 12.34 9.03
N SER A 132 -12.91 12.67 7.96
CA SER A 132 -11.48 13.01 8.04
C SER A 132 -11.19 14.12 9.02
N ARG A 133 -11.93 15.25 8.93
CA ARG A 133 -11.77 16.37 9.87
C ARG A 133 -12.08 16.01 11.32
N ARG A 134 -12.92 15.00 11.58
CA ARG A 134 -13.34 14.59 12.93
C ARG A 134 -12.51 13.44 13.52
N ARG A 135 -12.08 12.49 12.69
CA ARG A 135 -11.48 11.22 13.12
C ARG A 135 -10.02 11.07 12.72
N PHE A 136 -9.57 11.81 11.73
CA PHE A 136 -8.17 11.89 11.28
C PHE A 136 -7.56 13.25 11.61
N LYS A 137 -7.78 13.76 12.85
CA LYS A 137 -7.40 15.13 13.21
C LYS A 137 -5.89 15.36 13.08
N LYS A 138 -5.06 14.45 13.60
CA LYS A 138 -3.59 14.57 13.53
C LYS A 138 -3.10 14.50 12.10
N THR A 139 -3.67 13.60 11.31
CA THR A 139 -3.36 13.45 9.89
C THR A 139 -3.71 14.72 9.11
N VAL A 140 -4.92 15.27 9.32
CA VAL A 140 -5.35 16.51 8.65
C VAL A 140 -4.49 17.71 9.08
N ASP A 141 -4.11 17.80 10.34
CA ASP A 141 -3.24 18.87 10.83
C ASP A 141 -1.83 18.73 10.23
N ALA A 142 -1.25 17.51 10.18
CA ALA A 142 0.02 17.23 9.52
C ALA A 142 -0.01 17.56 8.01
N LEU A 143 -1.09 17.22 7.30
CA LEU A 143 -1.27 17.59 5.89
C LEU A 143 -1.27 19.11 5.70
N LYS A 144 -1.96 19.86 6.56
CA LYS A 144 -1.96 21.33 6.50
C LYS A 144 -0.58 21.92 6.76
N GLU A 145 0.16 21.38 7.74
CA GLU A 145 1.53 21.79 8.03
C GLU A 145 2.49 21.51 6.87
N MET A 146 2.22 20.47 6.08
CA MET A 146 2.93 20.18 4.83
C MET A 146 2.54 21.12 3.68
N GLY A 147 1.55 22.00 3.86
CA GLY A 147 1.03 22.85 2.79
C GLY A 147 0.09 22.12 1.83
N ALA A 148 -0.55 21.03 2.27
CA ALA A 148 -1.53 20.31 1.45
C ALA A 148 -2.69 21.21 1.02
N ILE A 149 -3.08 21.10 -0.24
CA ILE A 149 -4.29 21.70 -0.79
C ILE A 149 -5.43 20.70 -0.62
N GLU A 150 -6.46 21.12 0.11
CA GLU A 150 -7.71 20.37 0.21
C GLU A 150 -8.48 20.50 -1.11
N MET A 151 -8.84 19.37 -1.72
CA MET A 151 -9.49 19.29 -3.03
C MET A 151 -11.00 19.51 -2.88
N PHE A 152 -11.41 20.77 -2.73
CA PHE A 152 -12.84 21.13 -2.72
C PHE A 152 -13.51 20.74 -4.04
N GLY A 153 -14.67 20.11 -3.95
CA GLY A 153 -15.41 19.62 -5.13
C GLY A 153 -14.99 18.23 -5.61
N TYR A 154 -13.97 17.61 -5.01
CA TYR A 154 -13.66 16.20 -5.23
C TYR A 154 -14.87 15.32 -4.85
N THR A 155 -15.32 14.50 -5.80
CA THR A 155 -16.51 13.65 -5.70
C THR A 155 -16.23 12.26 -6.26
N LYS A 156 -16.98 11.27 -5.75
CA LYS A 156 -16.98 9.92 -6.29
C LYS A 156 -17.56 9.91 -7.72
N VAL A 157 -17.03 9.03 -8.56
CA VAL A 157 -17.52 8.69 -9.90
C VAL A 157 -18.49 7.51 -9.84
N GLY A 158 -18.26 6.56 -8.92
CA GLY A 158 -19.09 5.37 -8.75
C GLY A 158 -19.55 5.15 -7.31
N GLU A 159 -20.37 4.11 -7.11
CA GLU A 159 -20.89 3.77 -5.78
C GLU A 159 -19.88 3.07 -4.88
N ASN A 160 -19.11 2.11 -5.44
CA ASN A 160 -18.17 1.27 -4.71
C ASN A 160 -16.71 1.72 -4.95
N THR A 161 -15.77 1.09 -4.25
CA THR A 161 -14.33 1.31 -4.43
C THR A 161 -13.87 1.14 -5.86
N PHE A 162 -14.15 -0.01 -6.49
CA PHE A 162 -13.67 -0.32 -7.84
C PHE A 162 -13.91 0.79 -8.88
N PRO A 163 -15.14 1.28 -9.13
CA PRO A 163 -15.35 2.31 -10.15
C PRO A 163 -14.65 3.64 -9.84
N ASN A 164 -14.45 3.97 -8.56
CA ASN A 164 -13.67 5.15 -8.18
C ASN A 164 -12.17 4.91 -8.40
N THR A 165 -11.65 3.73 -8.03
CA THR A 165 -10.28 3.29 -8.30
C THR A 165 -9.95 3.32 -9.78
N VAL A 166 -10.85 2.83 -10.62
CA VAL A 166 -10.72 2.92 -12.08
C VAL A 166 -10.58 4.38 -12.52
N ALA A 167 -11.46 5.27 -12.05
CA ALA A 167 -11.43 6.68 -12.40
C ALA A 167 -10.09 7.36 -12.06
N PHE A 168 -9.58 7.24 -10.84
CA PHE A 168 -8.35 7.96 -10.47
C PHE A 168 -7.05 7.27 -10.92
N LEU A 169 -7.08 5.98 -11.28
CA LEU A 169 -5.89 5.27 -11.77
C LEU A 169 -5.82 5.14 -13.29
N THR A 170 -6.91 5.37 -14.01
CA THR A 170 -6.92 5.31 -15.49
C THR A 170 -7.37 6.60 -16.16
N GLY A 171 -8.03 7.49 -15.42
CA GLY A 171 -8.68 8.67 -15.99
C GLY A 171 -9.98 8.36 -16.74
N MET A 172 -10.47 7.12 -16.68
CA MET A 172 -11.68 6.63 -17.36
C MET A 172 -12.72 6.18 -16.34
N ASP A 173 -14.00 6.22 -16.68
CA ASP A 173 -15.00 5.47 -15.92
C ASP A 173 -14.99 3.97 -16.29
N THR A 174 -15.73 3.15 -15.53
CA THR A 174 -15.76 1.70 -15.79
C THR A 174 -16.35 1.35 -17.14
N LYS A 175 -17.31 2.12 -17.66
CA LYS A 175 -17.95 1.86 -18.96
C LYS A 175 -16.99 2.15 -20.11
N GLU A 176 -16.09 3.11 -19.93
CA GLU A 176 -15.02 3.43 -20.86
C GLU A 176 -13.89 2.40 -20.81
N MET A 177 -13.47 1.98 -19.61
CA MET A 177 -12.34 1.04 -19.45
C MET A 177 -12.68 -0.42 -19.82
N GLN A 178 -13.87 -0.90 -19.44
CA GLN A 178 -14.28 -2.31 -19.63
C GLN A 178 -14.11 -2.84 -21.06
N PRO A 179 -14.61 -2.16 -22.11
CA PRO A 179 -14.45 -2.63 -23.49
C PRO A 179 -13.00 -2.63 -23.99
N LEU A 180 -12.06 -2.00 -23.27
CA LEU A 180 -10.66 -1.88 -23.69
C LEU A 180 -9.77 -3.02 -23.19
N CYS A 181 -10.06 -3.60 -22.02
CA CYS A 181 -9.09 -4.47 -21.35
C CYS A 181 -9.64 -5.55 -20.41
N PHE A 182 -10.90 -5.48 -19.97
CA PHE A 182 -11.50 -6.50 -19.10
C PHE A 182 -12.99 -6.62 -19.44
N LEU A 183 -13.36 -7.46 -20.42
CA LEU A 183 -14.74 -7.46 -20.97
C LEU A 183 -15.76 -7.96 -19.94
N SER A 184 -15.33 -8.80 -19.01
CA SER A 184 -16.10 -9.40 -17.94
C SER A 184 -15.30 -9.43 -16.63
N ASP A 185 -15.98 -9.75 -15.53
CA ASP A 185 -15.34 -9.93 -14.23
C ASP A 185 -14.40 -11.16 -14.18
N GLU A 186 -14.51 -12.06 -15.16
CA GLU A 186 -13.63 -13.21 -15.35
C GLU A 186 -12.36 -12.83 -16.12
N ASP A 187 -12.33 -11.69 -16.82
CA ASP A 187 -11.14 -11.26 -17.53
C ASP A 187 -10.12 -10.63 -16.58
N PRO A 188 -8.82 -10.92 -16.76
CA PRO A 188 -7.78 -10.27 -16.00
C PRO A 188 -7.64 -8.81 -16.41
N GLN A 189 -7.30 -7.96 -15.44
CA GLN A 189 -7.09 -6.54 -15.64
C GLN A 189 -5.66 -6.21 -16.08
N ASP A 190 -4.90 -7.22 -16.51
CA ASP A 190 -3.49 -7.12 -16.89
C ASP A 190 -3.23 -6.10 -17.98
N ASP A 191 -4.17 -5.91 -18.92
CA ASP A 191 -4.05 -4.99 -20.04
C ASP A 191 -4.65 -3.61 -19.78
N CYS A 192 -5.29 -3.40 -18.62
CA CYS A 192 -5.93 -2.13 -18.31
C CYS A 192 -4.94 -0.97 -18.14
N PRO A 193 -5.26 0.25 -18.61
CA PRO A 193 -4.32 1.37 -18.70
C PRO A 193 -4.15 2.07 -17.36
N TYR A 194 -3.76 1.33 -16.32
CA TYR A 194 -3.47 1.91 -15.01
C TYR A 194 -2.18 2.73 -15.03
N VAL A 195 -2.22 3.90 -14.39
CA VAL A 195 -1.15 4.91 -14.37
C VAL A 195 0.18 4.38 -13.85
N TRP A 196 0.18 3.34 -13.01
CA TRP A 196 1.43 2.72 -12.57
C TRP A 196 2.22 2.11 -13.73
N LYS A 197 1.56 1.72 -14.84
CA LYS A 197 2.26 1.28 -16.06
C LYS A 197 3.02 2.42 -16.71
N ASP A 198 2.46 3.62 -16.74
CA ASP A 198 3.13 4.81 -17.26
C ASP A 198 4.32 5.19 -16.38
N PHE A 199 4.16 5.13 -15.05
CA PHE A 199 5.28 5.30 -14.12
C PHE A 199 6.35 4.22 -14.33
N ALA A 200 5.96 2.97 -14.58
CA ALA A 200 6.90 1.91 -14.88
C ALA A 200 7.68 2.21 -16.18
N ILE A 201 7.00 2.65 -17.24
CA ILE A 201 7.65 3.07 -18.50
C ILE A 201 8.60 4.25 -18.25
N ALA A 202 8.21 5.20 -17.39
CA ALA A 202 9.04 6.33 -16.97
C ALA A 202 10.21 5.96 -16.04
N GLY A 203 10.43 4.68 -15.74
CA GLY A 203 11.56 4.20 -14.96
C GLY A 203 11.38 4.28 -13.44
N TYR A 204 10.14 4.40 -12.95
CA TYR A 204 9.84 4.33 -11.53
C TYR A 204 9.84 2.88 -11.03
N LEU A 205 10.16 2.70 -9.75
CA LEU A 205 9.70 1.54 -9.00
C LEU A 205 8.20 1.71 -8.69
N THR A 206 7.38 0.70 -8.93
CA THR A 206 5.93 0.79 -8.77
C THR A 206 5.41 -0.14 -7.69
N ALA A 207 4.40 0.30 -6.95
CA ALA A 207 3.82 -0.50 -5.87
C ALA A 207 2.29 -0.39 -5.82
N THR A 208 1.64 -1.53 -5.56
CA THR A 208 0.26 -1.57 -5.06
C THR A 208 0.19 -2.30 -3.71
N VAL A 209 -0.40 -1.63 -2.73
CA VAL A 209 -0.40 -2.03 -1.32
C VAL A 209 -1.81 -1.87 -0.74
N GLU A 210 -2.51 -2.97 -0.52
CA GLU A 210 -3.91 -2.92 -0.04
C GLU A 210 -4.09 -3.87 1.14
N ASP A 211 -4.90 -3.57 2.15
CA ASP A 211 -4.94 -4.33 3.43
C ASP A 211 -5.91 -5.53 3.46
N VAL A 212 -6.89 -5.60 2.55
CA VAL A 212 -7.91 -6.67 2.54
C VAL A 212 -7.92 -7.44 1.21
N PRO A 213 -7.09 -8.49 1.05
CA PRO A 213 -6.89 -9.12 -0.27
C PRO A 213 -8.20 -9.63 -0.92
N TYR A 214 -9.21 -10.06 -0.16
CA TYR A 214 -10.43 -10.57 -0.79
C TYR A 214 -11.47 -9.50 -1.17
N ALA A 215 -11.31 -8.27 -0.68
CA ALA A 215 -12.34 -7.23 -0.81
C ALA A 215 -11.81 -5.91 -1.42
N THR A 216 -10.58 -5.91 -1.93
CA THR A 216 -9.97 -4.71 -2.50
C THR A 216 -10.45 -4.41 -3.91
N GLY A 217 -10.07 -3.22 -4.40
CA GLY A 217 -10.59 -2.64 -5.64
C GLY A 217 -10.49 -3.58 -6.83
N PHE A 218 -9.41 -4.36 -6.95
CA PHE A 218 -9.13 -5.15 -8.15
C PHE A 218 -9.64 -6.60 -8.10
N ASN A 219 -9.89 -7.16 -6.92
CA ASN A 219 -10.09 -8.59 -6.75
C ASN A 219 -11.47 -8.98 -6.18
N TYR A 220 -12.25 -8.04 -5.66
CA TYR A 220 -13.59 -8.35 -5.15
C TYR A 220 -14.52 -8.79 -6.30
N LEU A 221 -14.88 -10.08 -6.31
CA LEU A 221 -15.69 -10.72 -7.36
C LEU A 221 -15.06 -10.61 -8.76
N LYS A 222 -13.73 -10.54 -8.87
CA LYS A 222 -13.01 -10.43 -10.13
C LYS A 222 -11.76 -11.29 -10.13
N THR A 223 -11.32 -11.71 -11.32
CA THR A 223 -10.06 -12.44 -11.51
C THR A 223 -8.85 -11.69 -10.96
N GLY A 224 -8.85 -10.35 -11.05
CA GLY A 224 -7.70 -9.53 -10.65
C GLY A 224 -6.66 -9.50 -11.75
N PHE A 225 -5.42 -9.90 -11.43
CA PHE A 225 -4.30 -9.92 -12.36
C PHE A 225 -3.77 -11.34 -12.60
N LEU A 226 -3.34 -11.67 -13.83
CA LEU A 226 -2.60 -12.92 -14.10
C LEU A 226 -1.12 -12.74 -13.90
N ARG A 227 -0.58 -11.55 -14.20
CA ARG A 227 0.81 -11.18 -13.96
C ARG A 227 0.91 -10.15 -12.84
N LYS A 228 2.05 -10.15 -12.13
CA LYS A 228 2.32 -9.15 -11.07
C LYS A 228 2.16 -7.74 -11.66
N PRO A 229 1.24 -6.88 -11.15
CA PRO A 229 0.91 -5.61 -11.79
C PRO A 229 1.93 -4.49 -11.52
N CYS A 230 2.78 -4.65 -10.51
CA CYS A 230 3.76 -3.67 -10.04
C CYS A 230 5.04 -4.35 -9.54
N ASP A 231 6.14 -3.61 -9.40
CA ASP A 231 7.41 -4.17 -8.87
C ASP A 231 7.28 -4.63 -7.43
N PHE A 232 6.46 -3.95 -6.63
CA PHE A 232 6.10 -4.33 -5.28
C PHE A 232 4.59 -4.60 -5.23
N TYR A 233 4.22 -5.85 -4.95
CA TYR A 233 2.82 -6.26 -4.91
C TYR A 233 2.54 -7.00 -3.61
N LEU A 234 1.93 -6.32 -2.64
CA LEU A 234 1.80 -6.86 -1.27
C LEU A 234 0.76 -7.99 -1.16
N ARG A 235 -0.13 -8.15 -2.14
CA ARG A 235 -1.23 -9.11 -2.07
C ARG A 235 -0.82 -10.56 -1.71
N PRO A 236 0.21 -11.18 -2.30
CA PRO A 236 0.61 -12.55 -1.95
C PRO A 236 0.99 -12.70 -0.47
N PHE A 237 1.66 -11.69 0.10
CA PHE A 237 1.95 -11.66 1.53
C PHE A 237 0.67 -11.71 2.37
N LEU A 238 -0.31 -10.89 2.00
CA LEU A 238 -1.58 -10.81 2.74
C LEU A 238 -2.44 -12.05 2.56
N LEU A 239 -2.41 -12.70 1.39
CA LEU A 239 -3.00 -14.03 1.24
C LEU A 239 -2.35 -15.03 2.21
N GLY A 240 -1.03 -14.95 2.40
CA GLY A 240 -0.30 -15.74 3.40
C GLY A 240 -0.70 -15.45 4.85
N VAL A 241 -0.97 -14.17 5.17
CA VAL A 241 -1.55 -13.76 6.45
C VAL A 241 -2.94 -14.38 6.62
N MET A 242 -3.75 -14.34 5.56
CA MET A 242 -5.07 -14.95 5.49
C MET A 242 -5.03 -16.49 5.42
N MET A 243 -3.87 -17.14 5.47
CA MET A 243 -3.77 -18.59 5.70
C MET A 243 -3.46 -18.93 7.17
N GLN A 244 -3.15 -17.92 8.00
CA GLN A 244 -2.89 -18.12 9.42
C GLN A 244 -4.21 -18.14 10.23
N PRO A 245 -4.17 -18.69 11.46
CA PRO A 245 -5.27 -18.53 12.42
C PRO A 245 -5.60 -17.05 12.63
N ARG A 246 -6.88 -16.73 12.53
CA ARG A 246 -7.38 -15.35 12.55
C ARG A 246 -8.80 -15.31 13.09
N GLU A 247 -9.19 -14.15 13.61
CA GLU A 247 -10.51 -13.94 14.21
C GLU A 247 -11.64 -13.79 13.17
N HIS A 248 -11.31 -13.40 11.94
CA HIS A 248 -12.31 -13.07 10.93
C HIS A 248 -11.95 -13.66 9.57
N VAL A 249 -12.97 -14.08 8.81
CA VAL A 249 -12.77 -14.79 7.53
C VAL A 249 -12.22 -13.87 6.43
N TRP A 250 -12.60 -12.58 6.45
CA TRP A 250 -12.29 -11.60 5.41
C TRP A 250 -11.01 -10.79 5.63
N PHE A 251 -10.54 -10.66 6.87
CA PHE A 251 -9.37 -9.84 7.17
C PHE A 251 -8.63 -10.31 8.43
N ALA A 252 -7.39 -9.84 8.58
CA ALA A 252 -6.61 -9.94 9.81
C ALA A 252 -6.43 -8.55 10.41
N LYS A 253 -6.62 -8.40 11.72
CA LYS A 253 -6.38 -7.12 12.41
C LYS A 253 -4.88 -6.86 12.62
N CYS A 254 -4.13 -7.92 12.86
CA CYS A 254 -2.72 -7.85 13.21
C CYS A 254 -1.92 -8.91 12.45
N VAL A 255 -0.65 -8.59 12.22
CA VAL A 255 0.39 -9.51 11.75
C VAL A 255 1.52 -9.44 12.77
N GLY A 256 1.68 -10.52 13.54
CA GLY A 256 2.56 -10.52 14.71
C GLY A 256 2.15 -9.41 15.69
N ARG A 257 3.10 -8.51 15.98
CA ARG A 257 2.86 -7.38 16.91
C ARG A 257 2.27 -6.13 16.27
N TYR A 258 2.18 -6.08 14.94
CA TYR A 258 1.75 -4.89 14.22
C TYR A 258 0.27 -4.97 13.87
N TYR A 259 -0.43 -3.85 13.98
CA TYR A 259 -1.68 -3.69 13.22
C TYR A 259 -1.37 -3.75 11.74
N ILE A 260 -2.27 -4.33 10.95
CA ILE A 260 -2.00 -4.54 9.52
C ILE A 260 -1.75 -3.20 8.80
N GLU A 261 -2.46 -2.14 9.18
CA GLU A 261 -2.28 -0.81 8.61
C GLU A 261 -0.91 -0.20 8.96
N GLU A 262 -0.41 -0.47 10.17
CA GLU A 262 0.93 -0.05 10.58
C GLU A 262 2.02 -0.82 9.80
N LEU A 263 1.79 -2.11 9.53
CA LEU A 263 2.68 -2.93 8.70
C LEU A 263 2.74 -2.40 7.26
N LEU A 264 1.59 -2.07 6.66
CA LEU A 264 1.54 -1.48 5.32
C LEU A 264 2.32 -0.17 5.25
N LEU A 265 2.11 0.73 6.21
CA LEU A 265 2.85 2.00 6.28
C LEU A 265 4.34 1.79 6.50
N LYS A 266 4.73 0.76 7.27
CA LYS A 266 6.14 0.37 7.41
C LYS A 266 6.70 -0.10 6.07
N TYR A 267 6.01 -1.00 5.38
CA TYR A 267 6.42 -1.51 4.08
C TYR A 267 6.55 -0.38 3.04
N MET A 268 5.66 0.62 3.07
CA MET A 268 5.79 1.85 2.28
C MET A 268 7.07 2.63 2.57
N ARG A 269 7.44 2.81 3.84
CA ARG A 269 8.71 3.47 4.21
C ARG A 269 9.90 2.68 3.69
N ASP A 270 9.88 1.37 3.86
CA ASP A 270 10.96 0.48 3.39
C ASP A 270 11.11 0.58 1.85
N MET A 271 10.01 0.70 1.09
CA MET A 271 10.04 0.89 -0.37
C MET A 271 10.64 2.25 -0.77
N LEU A 272 10.27 3.33 -0.07
CA LEU A 272 10.85 4.66 -0.29
C LEU A 272 12.36 4.67 0.01
N GLU A 273 12.80 3.95 1.04
CA GLU A 273 14.21 3.77 1.36
C GLU A 273 14.94 2.99 0.27
N VAL A 274 14.35 1.90 -0.25
CA VAL A 274 14.89 1.14 -1.38
C VAL A 274 15.04 2.02 -2.64
N GLY A 275 14.05 2.86 -2.94
CA GLY A 275 14.12 3.83 -4.03
C GLY A 275 15.24 4.86 -3.83
N SER A 276 15.35 5.43 -2.63
CA SER A 276 16.42 6.37 -2.28
C SER A 276 17.80 5.74 -2.43
N ASN A 277 18.01 4.54 -1.88
CA ASN A 277 19.29 3.83 -1.94
C ASN A 277 19.70 3.44 -3.37
N SER A 278 18.74 3.26 -4.27
CA SER A 278 18.98 2.95 -5.68
C SER A 278 18.92 4.17 -6.60
N SER A 279 18.72 5.38 -6.05
CA SER A 279 18.49 6.62 -6.81
C SER A 279 17.43 6.42 -7.90
N THR A 280 16.29 5.84 -7.51
CA THR A 280 15.17 5.55 -8.40
C THR A 280 13.88 6.05 -7.75
N PRO A 281 13.07 6.84 -8.47
CA PRO A 281 11.81 7.35 -7.93
C PRO A 281 10.79 6.22 -7.75
N VAL A 282 9.91 6.37 -6.77
CA VAL A 282 8.91 5.33 -6.42
C VAL A 282 7.50 5.88 -6.60
N PHE A 283 6.65 5.12 -7.28
CA PHE A 283 5.20 5.31 -7.33
C PHE A 283 4.56 4.29 -6.38
N ILE A 284 3.78 4.75 -5.41
CA ILE A 284 3.08 3.89 -4.46
C ILE A 284 1.60 4.21 -4.49
N HIS A 285 0.80 3.23 -4.85
CA HIS A 285 -0.65 3.22 -4.62
C HIS A 285 -0.95 2.37 -3.38
N THR A 286 -1.44 2.99 -2.32
CA THR A 286 -1.87 2.31 -1.10
C THR A 286 -3.35 2.51 -0.85
N TRP A 287 -4.05 1.43 -0.45
CA TRP A 287 -5.47 1.47 -0.11
C TRP A 287 -5.75 0.83 1.25
N PHE A 288 -6.34 1.59 2.17
CA PHE A 288 -6.71 1.13 3.50
C PHE A 288 -8.23 0.96 3.63
N THR A 289 -8.69 -0.28 3.58
CA THR A 289 -10.10 -0.65 3.76
C THR A 289 -10.47 -0.81 5.23
N LEU A 290 -9.61 -1.40 6.07
CA LEU A 290 -9.98 -1.75 7.44
C LEU A 290 -10.13 -0.55 8.39
N MET A 291 -9.55 0.60 8.05
CA MET A 291 -9.58 1.77 8.93
C MET A 291 -11.01 2.27 9.19
N THR A 292 -11.90 2.16 8.21
CA THR A 292 -13.18 2.87 8.18
C THR A 292 -14.34 2.09 7.58
N HIS A 293 -14.10 1.12 6.69
CA HIS A 293 -15.17 0.42 5.95
C HIS A 293 -16.23 -0.23 6.87
N HIS A 294 -15.80 -0.87 7.98
CA HIS A 294 -16.74 -1.47 8.93
C HIS A 294 -17.25 -0.50 10.01
N CYS A 295 -16.46 0.51 10.35
CA CYS A 295 -16.79 1.47 11.38
C CYS A 295 -16.06 2.79 11.12
N ILE A 296 -16.74 3.83 10.65
CA ILE A 296 -16.08 5.12 10.37
C ILE A 296 -15.39 5.74 11.59
N ASN A 297 -15.82 5.34 12.79
CA ASN A 297 -15.29 5.81 14.06
C ASN A 297 -13.96 5.16 14.45
N SER A 298 -13.57 4.02 13.85
CA SER A 298 -12.29 3.34 14.15
C SER A 298 -11.08 4.08 13.60
N ALA A 299 -11.27 4.97 12.60
CA ALA A 299 -10.25 5.88 12.09
C ALA A 299 -9.45 6.59 13.20
N ARG A 300 -10.11 6.98 14.31
CA ARG A 300 -9.45 7.66 15.44
C ARG A 300 -8.30 6.85 16.06
N PHE A 301 -8.37 5.52 16.00
CA PHE A 301 -7.36 4.62 16.55
C PHE A 301 -6.19 4.42 15.59
N ARG A 302 -6.34 4.86 14.33
CA ARG A 302 -5.37 4.73 13.24
C ARG A 302 -4.78 6.08 12.80
N ASP A 303 -5.38 7.19 13.22
CA ASP A 303 -4.95 8.55 12.91
C ASP A 303 -3.45 8.78 13.16
N LYS A 304 -2.93 8.29 14.29
CA LYS A 304 -1.50 8.43 14.62
C LYS A 304 -0.59 7.66 13.64
N PHE A 305 -1.05 6.55 13.07
CA PHE A 305 -0.22 5.77 12.14
C PHE A 305 0.05 6.57 10.86
N ILE A 306 -1.00 7.16 10.29
CA ILE A 306 -0.88 7.99 9.08
C ILE A 306 -0.10 9.26 9.40
N SER A 307 -0.42 9.99 10.48
CA SER A 307 0.31 11.22 10.82
C SER A 307 1.81 10.98 11.02
N ASN A 308 2.18 9.90 11.72
CA ASN A 308 3.57 9.51 11.90
C ASN A 308 4.24 9.17 10.55
N PHE A 309 3.55 8.49 9.64
CA PHE A 309 4.08 8.24 8.30
C PHE A 309 4.35 9.56 7.56
N LEU A 310 3.40 10.50 7.57
CA LEU A 310 3.54 11.81 6.91
C LEU A 310 4.73 12.63 7.45
N GLU A 311 5.02 12.52 8.74
CA GLU A 311 6.19 13.16 9.37
C GLU A 311 7.52 12.58 8.84
N THR A 312 7.54 11.29 8.48
CA THR A 312 8.76 10.60 7.99
C THR A 312 9.01 10.74 6.48
N VAL A 313 7.99 11.11 5.70
CA VAL A 313 8.13 11.25 4.24
C VAL A 313 9.01 12.45 3.89
N ASN A 314 9.90 12.28 2.91
CA ASN A 314 10.67 13.39 2.37
C ASN A 314 9.77 14.33 1.56
N LYS A 315 9.36 15.42 2.20
CA LYS A 315 8.42 16.44 1.68
C LYS A 315 8.97 17.23 0.49
N THR A 316 10.28 17.26 0.27
CA THR A 316 10.89 17.99 -0.86
C THR A 316 11.08 17.12 -2.10
N ASN A 317 10.83 15.82 -2.01
CA ASN A 317 11.01 14.86 -3.11
C ASN A 317 9.82 13.89 -3.25
N THR A 318 8.65 14.25 -2.74
CA THR A 318 7.46 13.40 -2.79
C THR A 318 6.22 14.22 -3.12
N LEU A 319 5.56 13.89 -4.22
CA LEU A 319 4.18 14.27 -4.48
C LEU A 319 3.28 13.32 -3.68
N LEU A 320 2.47 13.86 -2.78
CA LEU A 320 1.62 13.06 -1.91
C LEU A 320 0.15 13.37 -2.19
N VAL A 321 -0.66 12.34 -2.38
CA VAL A 321 -2.12 12.42 -2.46
C VAL A 321 -2.71 11.63 -1.29
N PHE A 322 -3.52 12.27 -0.47
CA PHE A 322 -4.32 11.60 0.57
C PHE A 322 -5.79 11.73 0.21
N MET A 323 -6.45 10.60 -0.05
CA MET A 323 -7.79 10.61 -0.64
C MET A 323 -8.67 9.46 -0.14
N SER A 324 -9.93 9.50 -0.55
CA SER A 324 -10.92 8.43 -0.36
C SER A 324 -11.71 8.25 -1.65
N ASP A 325 -12.27 7.07 -1.86
CA ASP A 325 -13.15 6.74 -2.99
C ASP A 325 -14.56 7.32 -2.82
N HIS A 326 -15.14 7.13 -1.64
CA HIS A 326 -16.49 7.57 -1.30
C HIS A 326 -16.64 7.77 0.22
N GLY A 327 -17.68 8.47 0.65
CA GLY A 327 -18.07 8.51 2.07
C GLY A 327 -18.90 7.30 2.49
N ASP A 328 -19.30 7.26 3.76
CA ASP A 328 -20.17 6.19 4.26
C ASP A 328 -21.59 6.26 3.69
N ARG A 329 -22.11 5.07 3.39
CA ARG A 329 -23.40 4.82 2.77
C ARG A 329 -24.42 4.23 3.76
N TYR A 330 -23.96 3.61 4.84
CA TYR A 330 -24.79 2.70 5.65
C TYR A 330 -25.10 3.21 7.07
N GLU A 331 -24.53 4.31 7.54
CA GLU A 331 -24.97 4.91 8.81
C GLU A 331 -26.43 5.39 8.73
N LYS A 332 -27.23 4.97 9.72
CA LYS A 332 -28.70 5.15 9.84
C LYS A 332 -29.22 6.60 9.96
N HIS A 333 -28.41 7.62 9.66
CA HIS A 333 -28.79 9.01 9.88
C HIS A 333 -29.34 9.67 8.60
N ARG A 334 -30.69 9.63 8.50
CA ARG A 334 -31.63 10.46 7.70
C ARG A 334 -30.99 11.43 6.70
N TRP A 335 -31.20 11.25 5.39
CA TRP A 335 -30.95 12.19 4.27
C TRP A 335 -29.52 12.77 4.12
N ALA A 336 -28.67 12.71 5.16
CA ALA A 336 -27.31 13.19 5.19
C ALA A 336 -26.31 12.15 4.68
N GLY A 337 -26.59 10.85 4.85
CA GLY A 337 -25.75 9.76 4.32
C GLY A 337 -25.51 9.85 2.82
N MET A 338 -26.53 10.27 2.06
CA MET A 338 -26.40 10.45 0.60
C MET A 338 -25.39 11.55 0.27
N LYS A 339 -25.51 12.76 0.84
CA LYS A 339 -24.56 13.87 0.60
C LYS A 339 -23.14 13.59 1.14
N ILE A 340 -23.03 12.88 2.26
CA ILE A 340 -21.75 12.50 2.88
C ILE A 340 -21.01 11.48 2.01
N SER A 341 -21.74 10.55 1.37
CA SER A 341 -21.19 9.58 0.43
C SER A 341 -20.54 10.26 -0.79
N TYR A 342 -21.16 11.29 -1.36
CA TYR A 342 -20.62 12.03 -2.52
C TYR A 342 -19.44 12.97 -2.20
N GLN A 343 -19.07 13.15 -0.93
CA GLN A 343 -17.98 14.05 -0.52
C GLN A 343 -16.83 13.27 0.17
N PRO A 344 -16.12 12.40 -0.56
CA PRO A 344 -14.90 11.78 -0.05
C PRO A 344 -13.85 12.84 0.30
N CYS A 345 -12.93 12.50 1.20
CA CYS A 345 -11.79 13.38 1.47
C CYS A 345 -10.80 13.37 0.32
N GLY A 346 -10.18 14.52 0.05
CA GLY A 346 -9.13 14.66 -0.94
C GLY A 346 -8.18 15.79 -0.55
N TYR A 347 -6.90 15.47 -0.45
CA TYR A 347 -5.81 16.40 -0.14
C TYR A 347 -4.62 16.06 -1.05
N THR A 348 -3.94 17.08 -1.56
CA THR A 348 -2.72 16.92 -2.35
C THR A 348 -1.62 17.82 -1.80
N CYS A 349 -0.42 17.27 -1.58
CA CYS A 349 0.78 18.06 -1.29
C CYS A 349 1.61 18.14 -2.56
N HIS A 350 1.83 19.35 -3.06
CA HIS A 350 2.76 19.60 -4.16
C HIS A 350 4.17 19.84 -3.63
N LEU A 351 5.17 19.54 -4.45
CA LEU A 351 6.52 20.01 -4.20
C LEU A 351 6.51 21.53 -4.12
N SER A 352 7.21 22.10 -3.13
CA SER A 352 7.59 23.50 -3.21
C SER A 352 8.60 23.63 -4.34
N LEU A 353 8.12 23.77 -5.57
CA LEU A 353 8.92 24.35 -6.64
C LEU A 353 9.38 25.69 -6.09
N GLY A 354 10.70 25.83 -5.89
CA GLY A 354 11.30 26.96 -5.19
C GLY A 354 10.63 28.26 -5.61
N LYS A 355 10.21 29.05 -4.61
CA LYS A 355 9.62 30.37 -4.82
C LYS A 355 10.44 31.13 -5.87
N SER A 356 9.95 31.22 -7.10
CA SER A 356 10.29 32.37 -7.93
C SER A 356 9.68 33.56 -7.19
N SER A 357 10.54 34.41 -6.65
CA SER A 357 10.16 35.66 -5.99
C SER A 357 9.02 36.33 -6.75
N PRO A 358 7.92 36.75 -6.10
CA PRO A 358 6.92 37.54 -6.79
C PRO A 358 7.58 38.85 -7.19
N VAL A 359 7.83 39.01 -8.50
CA VAL A 359 8.07 40.31 -9.11
C VAL A 359 6.85 41.15 -8.74
N GLY A 360 7.09 42.18 -7.93
CA GLY A 360 6.05 43.02 -7.40
C GLY A 360 5.25 43.67 -8.51
N THR A 361 3.94 43.41 -8.52
CA THR A 361 2.97 44.31 -9.14
C THR A 361 2.20 44.99 -8.03
N ASN A 362 2.60 46.22 -7.75
CA ASN A 362 1.82 47.20 -7.01
C ASN A 362 0.43 47.30 -7.60
N LEU A 363 -0.59 46.95 -6.83
CA LEU A 363 -1.96 47.45 -7.02
C LEU A 363 -2.53 47.78 -5.65
N SER A 364 -2.40 49.06 -5.33
CA SER A 364 -3.06 49.73 -4.22
C SER A 364 -4.58 49.75 -4.42
N LYS A 365 -5.34 49.40 -3.39
CA LYS A 365 -6.67 49.98 -3.16
C LYS A 365 -6.90 50.20 -1.67
N ARG A 366 -7.02 51.49 -1.32
CA ARG A 366 -7.55 52.00 -0.05
C ARG A 366 -9.03 51.65 0.05
N ILE A 367 -9.47 51.36 1.27
CA ILE A 367 -10.87 51.44 1.67
C ILE A 367 -10.90 52.34 2.90
N HIS A 368 -11.46 53.55 2.75
CA HIS A 368 -12.06 54.32 3.83
C HIS A 368 -13.57 54.23 3.65
N GLU A 369 -14.24 53.86 4.74
CA GLU A 369 -15.51 54.38 5.29
C GLU A 369 -16.66 54.65 4.31
N ASP A 370 -17.76 53.90 4.46
CA ASP A 370 -18.89 54.30 5.33
C ASP A 370 -19.53 53.06 6.00
#